data_AF-A0A352SP21-F1
#
_entry.id   AF-A0A352SP21-F1
#
_cell.length_a   1.000
_cell.length_b   1.000
_cell.length_c   1.000
_cell.angle_alpha   90.00
_cell.angle_beta   90.00
_cell.angle_gamma   90.00
#
_symmetry.space_group_name_H-M   'P 1'
#
loop_
_entity.id
_entity.type
_entity.pdbx_description
1 polymer ?
#
loop_
_entity_poly.entity_id
_entity_poly.type
_entity_poly.pdbx_seq_one_letter_code
_entity_poly.pdbx_strand_id
1 'polypeptide(L)' 'MSDVITAEDLAVLTRWDTPTICNALEEIVPERRGHGFTTQHLFALDPNLPPVCGFARTATIRAAAPPPESDTEMAAKRTA' A
#
# COMPACT_ATOMS: atom_id res chain seq x y z
N MET A 1 -17.26 11.83 16.92
CA MET A 1 -16.82 12.57 15.73
C MET A 1 -16.62 11.57 14.61
N SER A 2 -17.43 11.66 13.55
CA SER A 2 -17.15 10.94 12.31
C SER A 2 -16.21 11.83 11.53
N ASP A 3 -14.92 11.79 11.84
CA ASP A 3 -13.91 12.53 11.10
C ASP A 3 -13.68 11.80 9.78
N VAL A 4 -14.44 12.22 8.77
CA VAL A 4 -14.31 11.71 7.41
C VAL A 4 -12.97 12.18 6.86
N ILE A 5 -12.04 11.24 6.70
CA ILE A 5 -10.79 11.48 5.97
C ILE A 5 -11.13 11.70 4.50
N THR A 6 -10.71 12.83 3.95
CA THR A 6 -10.94 13.22 2.56
C THR A 6 -9.77 12.79 1.66
N ALA A 7 -9.98 12.86 0.34
CA ALA A 7 -8.89 12.67 -0.61
C ALA A 7 -7.80 13.75 -0.50
N GLU A 8 -8.17 14.96 -0.07
CA GLU A 8 -7.22 16.05 0.13
C GLU A 8 -6.31 15.79 1.35
N ASP A 9 -6.87 15.26 2.44
CA ASP A 9 -6.07 14.86 3.61
C ASP A 9 -5.00 13.83 3.22
N LEU A 10 -5.38 12.83 2.41
CA LEU A 10 -4.46 11.82 1.90
C LEU A 10 -3.40 12.42 0.96
N ALA A 11 -3.79 13.38 0.11
CA ALA A 11 -2.85 14.09 -0.76
C ALA A 11 -1.84 14.95 0.02
N VAL A 12 -2.22 15.51 1.17
CA VAL A 12 -1.28 16.24 2.03
C VAL A 12 -0.18 15.31 2.56
N LEU A 13 -0.52 14.08 2.91
CA LEU A 13 0.44 13.10 3.44
C LEU A 13 1.51 12.69 2.42
N THR A 14 1.27 12.86 1.11
CA THR A 14 2.26 12.53 0.07
C THR A 14 3.41 13.54 -0.04
N ARG A 15 3.40 14.61 0.77
CA ARG A 15 4.46 15.64 0.82
C ARG A 15 5.71 15.18 1.55
N TRP A 16 5.64 14.08 2.30
CA TRP A 16 6.75 13.51 3.05
C TRP A 16 7.04 12.09 2.58
N ASP A 17 8.28 11.65 2.76
CA ASP A 17 8.66 10.26 2.52
C ASP A 17 8.07 9.31 3.58
N THR A 18 8.01 8.02 3.24
CA THR A 18 7.48 6.98 4.12
C THR A 18 8.19 6.93 5.48
N PRO A 19 9.55 6.99 5.57
CA PRO A 19 10.23 7.04 6.86
C PRO A 19 9.80 8.21 7.75
N THR A 20 9.61 9.40 7.19
CA THR A 20 9.17 10.59 7.93
C THR A 20 7.77 10.40 8.53
N ILE A 21 6.84 9.83 7.75
CA ILE A 21 5.49 9.50 8.25
C ILE A 21 5.54 8.42 9.34
N CYS A 22 6.36 7.38 9.17
CA CYS A 22 6.54 6.34 10.19
C CYS A 22 7.10 6.92 11.50
N ASN A 23 8.13 7.77 11.42
CA ASN A 23 8.72 8.42 12.59
C ASN A 23 7.69 9.31 13.32
N ALA A 24 6.85 10.04 12.57
CA ALA A 24 5.78 10.83 13.15
C ALA A 24 4.74 9.94 13.88
N LEU A 25 4.35 8.81 13.28
CA LEU A 25 3.44 7.83 13.89
C LEU A 25 3.99 7.28 15.22
N GLU A 26 5.30 7.05 15.31
CA GLU A 26 5.95 6.60 16.55
C GLU A 26 5.89 7.65 17.67
N GLU A 27 5.77 8.93 17.34
CA GLU A 27 5.65 10.01 18.32
C GLU A 27 4.20 10.23 18.75
N ILE A 28 3.25 10.20 17.81
CA ILE A 28 1.83 10.42 18.10
C ILE A 28 1.10 9.18 18.63
N VAL A 29 1.65 7.98 18.39
CA VAL A 29 1.10 6.69 18.83
C VAL A 29 2.24 5.81 19.40
N PRO A 30 2.76 6.11 20.61
CA PRO A 30 3.95 5.46 21.15
C PRO A 30 3.88 3.92 21.25
N GLU A 31 2.68 3.35 21.42
CA GLU A 31 2.43 1.91 21.42
C GLU A 31 2.67 1.22 20.07
N ARG A 32 2.85 1.99 18.99
CA ARG A 32 3.22 1.50 17.65
C ARG A 32 4.72 1.50 17.38
N ARG A 33 5.54 1.99 18.32
CA ARG A 33 6.99 2.00 18.17
C ARG A 33 7.53 0.62 17.84
N GLY A 34 8.34 0.54 16.80
CA GLY A 34 9.00 -0.71 16.39
C GLY A 34 8.09 -1.76 15.73
N HIS A 35 6.83 -1.47 15.39
CA HIS A 35 6.00 -2.39 14.59
C HIS A 35 5.04 -1.70 13.63
N GLY A 36 4.41 -2.47 12.73
CA GLY A 36 3.39 -1.96 11.80
C GLY A 36 3.93 -1.28 10.53
N PHE A 37 5.23 -1.41 10.25
CA PHE A 37 5.88 -0.93 9.03
C PHE A 37 6.53 -2.07 8.23
N THR A 38 6.84 -1.81 6.97
CA THR A 38 7.52 -2.76 6.09
C THR A 38 8.96 -3.01 6.56
N THR A 39 9.32 -4.28 6.79
CA THR A 39 10.69 -4.67 7.19
C THR A 39 11.63 -4.90 6.00
N GLN A 40 11.09 -4.92 4.78
CA GLN A 40 11.82 -4.98 3.52
C GLN A 40 11.50 -3.75 2.69
N HIS A 41 12.47 -3.27 1.91
CA HIS A 41 12.25 -2.14 1.01
C HIS A 41 11.28 -2.49 -0.11
N LEU A 42 10.26 -1.65 -0.31
CA LEU A 42 9.52 -1.60 -1.55
C LEU A 42 10.14 -0.55 -2.48
N PHE A 43 10.41 -0.95 -3.71
CA PHE A 43 10.89 -0.06 -4.76
C PHE A 43 9.74 0.23 -5.74
N ALA A 44 9.56 1.51 -6.09
CA ALA A 44 8.67 1.88 -7.18
C ALA A 44 9.26 1.35 -8.50
N LEU A 45 8.46 0.61 -9.26
CA LEU A 45 8.90 0.08 -10.56
C LEU A 45 9.10 1.21 -11.58
N ASP A 46 8.26 2.25 -11.53
CA ASP A 46 8.46 3.51 -12.26
C ASP A 46 8.81 4.63 -11.27
N PRO A 47 10.07 5.08 -11.23
CA PRO A 47 10.50 6.14 -10.33
C PRO A 47 9.89 7.52 -10.61
N ASN A 48 9.25 7.73 -11.78
CA ASN A 48 8.65 9.01 -12.14
C ASN A 48 7.21 9.18 -11.62
N LEU A 49 6.59 8.10 -11.12
CA LEU A 49 5.26 8.19 -10.54
C LEU A 49 5.28 8.97 -9.23
N PRO A 50 4.22 9.76 -8.94
CA PRO A 50 4.12 10.48 -7.68
C PRO A 50 3.95 9.51 -6.50
N PRO A 51 4.32 9.93 -5.27
CA PRO A 51 4.00 9.15 -4.07
C PRO A 51 2.48 8.96 -3.92
N VAL A 52 2.09 7.86 -3.28
CA VAL A 52 0.68 7.50 -3.09
C VAL A 52 0.33 7.34 -1.62
N CYS A 53 -0.83 7.84 -1.22
CA CYS A 53 -1.43 7.60 0.09
C CYS A 53 -2.93 7.29 -0.10
N GLY A 54 -3.43 6.28 0.60
CA GLY A 54 -4.82 5.86 0.47
C GLY A 54 -5.18 4.68 1.37
N PHE A 55 -6.44 4.28 1.32
CA PHE A 55 -6.92 3.12 2.06
C PHE A 55 -6.44 1.82 1.42
N ALA A 56 -5.85 0.94 2.23
CA ALA A 56 -5.43 -0.38 1.78
C ALA A 56 -6.64 -1.26 1.48
N ARG A 57 -6.78 -1.70 0.23
CA ARG A 57 -7.66 -2.81 -0.15
C ARG A 57 -6.81 -4.06 -0.27
N THR A 58 -6.97 -4.98 0.67
CA THR A 58 -6.17 -6.20 0.74
C THR A 58 -6.80 -7.33 -0.07
N ALA A 59 -5.95 -8.19 -0.65
CA ALA A 59 -6.34 -9.42 -1.32
C ALA A 59 -5.35 -10.52 -0.95
N THR A 60 -5.78 -11.77 -1.01
CA THR A 60 -4.93 -12.94 -0.77
C THR A 60 -4.76 -13.70 -2.07
N ILE A 61 -3.53 -14.08 -2.40
CA ILE A 61 -3.21 -14.91 -3.55
C ILE A 61 -2.74 -16.29 -3.09
N ARG A 62 -3.03 -17.32 -3.89
CA ARG A 62 -2.49 -18.67 -3.72
C ARG A 62 -1.63 -18.99 -4.93
N ALA A 63 -0.36 -19.31 -4.70
CA ALA A 63 0.61 -19.65 -5.75
C ALA A 63 1.35 -20.97 -5.50
N ALA A 64 0.84 -21.81 -4.59
CA ALA A 64 1.47 -23.08 -4.22
C ALA A 64 1.36 -24.18 -5.29
N ALA A 65 0.46 -24.00 -6.27
CA ALA A 65 0.32 -24.87 -7.44
C ALA A 65 -0.01 -24.01 -8.67
N PRO A 66 0.28 -24.48 -9.90
CA PRO A 66 -0.13 -23.81 -11.13
C PRO A 66 -1.66 -23.59 -11.18
N PRO A 67 -2.14 -22.55 -11.90
CA PRO A 67 -3.57 -22.38 -12.13
C PRO A 67 -4.13 -23.59 -12.90
N PRO A 68 -5.33 -24.08 -12.55
CA PRO A 68 -6.01 -25.12 -13.33
C PRO A 68 -6.51 -24.62 -14.68
N GLU A 69 -6.65 -23.30 -14.85
CA GLU A 69 -7.06 -22.66 -16.09
C GLU A 69 -5.94 -22.60 -17.12
N SER A 70 -6.31 -22.58 -18.41
CA SER A 70 -5.37 -22.41 -19.51
C SER A 70 -4.79 -20.98 -19.58
N ASP A 71 -3.71 -20.82 -20.33
CA ASP A 71 -3.10 -19.51 -20.57
C ASP A 71 -4.08 -18.49 -21.17
N THR A 72 -5.00 -18.96 -22.04
CA THR A 72 -6.02 -18.10 -22.67
C THR A 72 -7.06 -17.63 -21.66
N GLU A 73 -7.50 -18.52 -20.75
CA GLU A 73 -8.43 -18.19 -19.67
C GLU A 73 -7.80 -17.23 -18.66
N MET A 74 -6.52 -17.44 -18.32
CA MET A 74 -5.77 -16.54 -17.44
C MET A 74 -5.51 -15.16 -18.06
N ALA A 75 -5.30 -15.09 -19.38
CA ALA A 75 -5.16 -13.82 -20.09
C ALA A 75 -6.47 -13.01 -20.06
N ALA A 76 -7.62 -13.66 -20.29
CA ALA A 76 -8.93 -13.00 -20.28
C ALA A 76 -9.26 -12.36 -18.92
N LYS A 77 -8.83 -12.97 -17.80
CA LYS A 77 -9.04 -12.42 -16.45
C LYS A 77 -8.25 -11.13 -16.16
N ARG A 78 -7.17 -10.83 -16.89
CA ARG A 78 -6.33 -9.63 -16.65
C ARG A 78 -6.92 -8.37 -17.29
N THR A 79 -7.77 -8.53 -18.29
CA THR A 79 -8.40 -7.44 -19.05
C THR A 79 -9.82 -7.11 -18.60
N ALA A 80 -10.39 -7.92 -17.70
CA ALA A 80 -11.69 -7.68 -17.06
C ALA A 80 -11.54 -6.84 -15.78
#